data_AF-S1P1D8-F1
#
_entry.id   AF-S1P1D8-F1
#
_cell.length_a   1.000
_cell.length_b   1.000
_cell.length_c   1.000
_cell.angle_alpha   90.00
_cell.angle_beta   90.00
_cell.angle_gamma   90.00
#
_symmetry.space_group_name_H-M   'P 1'
#
loop_
_entity.id
_entity.type
_entity.pdbx_description
1 polymer ?
#
loop_
_entity_poly.entity_id
_entity_poly.type
_entity_poly.pdbx_seq_one_letter_code
_entity_poly.pdbx_strand_id
1 'polypeptide(L)'
;MKLKRDVLGVVLAFMSTGLVATGLNTDAYQTVYDTQAKQEQKVQQALNSEFITPPDKKELQQTVTTFAKVKTSENRSKLQEKIKQQEKLLHKVHLRLIKKEAKVAAQEYDTVTADLADLKEKSQEPFITDDDEKRVAVLTDELTEISSPQKVEPVRTLATKTEKLAAEMKENQAEMLDFVANLKEDNKTVKTLQNHKFLTKTDKTELATLQKENEKYFKDANDLHVLKSHRDNSQNIVTTLQSRATATEQDFKENEKIARELIKATNELLAKGDLNSDEKIELNQVRTALSDSLSLKNYRPGDLSNSYTTLKTNYDSSFKVSNERQAKAKQLAAEAAARKKAAELKAVKEAQEKAERQKEAQAQTVVNTPSNNDTPTAIPTSGGWHQAPSGYKFLKVESGKTYGQVKNPDNFSLITVAQAANYTPGHGNGSAKQ
;
A
#
# COMPACT_ATOMS: atom_id res chain seq x y z
N MET A 1 -18.83 58.04 35.91
CA MET A 1 -18.46 58.83 34.69
C MET A 1 -18.92 60.30 34.68
N LYS A 2 -19.33 60.94 35.79
CA LYS A 2 -19.75 62.38 35.76
C LYS A 2 -18.59 63.39 35.95
N LEU A 3 -17.61 63.14 36.82
CA LEU A 3 -16.50 64.08 37.10
C LEU A 3 -15.60 64.46 35.90
N LYS A 4 -15.59 63.70 34.80
CA LYS A 4 -14.78 64.05 33.61
C LYS A 4 -15.37 65.20 32.79
N ARG A 5 -16.65 65.55 32.96
CA ARG A 5 -17.31 66.64 32.20
C ARG A 5 -17.14 68.02 32.86
N ASP A 6 -17.21 68.09 34.19
CA ASP A 6 -17.24 69.38 34.90
C ASP A 6 -15.90 70.13 34.85
N VAL A 7 -14.77 69.41 34.70
CA VAL A 7 -13.43 70.02 34.56
C VAL A 7 -13.23 70.64 33.15
N LEU A 8 -13.88 70.11 32.12
CA LEU A 8 -13.86 70.67 30.77
C LEU A 8 -14.68 71.96 30.65
N GLY A 9 -15.69 72.14 31.50
CA GLY A 9 -16.61 73.29 31.46
C GLY A 9 -16.05 74.62 31.98
N VAL A 10 -14.93 74.61 32.71
CA VAL A 10 -14.40 75.81 33.40
C VAL A 10 -13.31 76.54 32.61
N VAL A 11 -12.69 75.89 31.62
CA VAL A 11 -11.48 76.40 30.94
C VAL A 11 -11.76 77.02 29.56
N LEU A 12 -12.92 76.76 28.95
CA LEU A 12 -13.25 77.21 27.57
C LEU A 12 -14.08 78.50 27.46
N ALA A 13 -14.34 79.20 28.57
CA ALA A 13 -15.18 80.42 28.62
C ALA A 13 -14.38 81.74 28.50
N PHE A 14 -13.46 81.84 27.53
CA PHE A 14 -12.49 82.96 27.43
C PHE A 14 -12.43 83.66 26.06
N MET A 15 -13.56 83.79 25.34
CA MET A 15 -13.67 84.72 24.21
C MET A 15 -14.96 85.53 24.25
N SER A 16 -14.97 86.65 25.01
CA SER A 16 -15.65 87.92 24.65
C SER A 16 -15.60 89.00 25.75
N THR A 17 -15.54 90.26 25.29
CA THR A 17 -15.73 91.55 26.01
C THR A 17 -14.62 92.07 26.94
N GLY A 18 -14.18 93.32 26.68
CA GLY A 18 -13.23 94.04 27.56
C GLY A 18 -12.35 95.15 26.94
N LEU A 19 -12.85 96.01 26.04
CA LEU A 19 -12.24 97.33 25.80
C LEU A 19 -12.48 98.19 27.07
N VAL A 20 -11.61 99.10 27.55
CA VAL A 20 -10.80 100.15 26.90
C VAL A 20 -9.59 100.51 27.80
N ALA A 21 -8.39 100.77 27.24
CA ALA A 21 -7.52 101.93 27.60
C ALA A 21 -6.11 101.87 26.94
N THR A 22 -5.82 102.85 26.06
CA THR A 22 -4.50 103.20 25.48
C THR A 22 -3.76 102.10 24.68
N GLY A 23 -3.51 102.36 23.39
CA GLY A 23 -2.98 101.35 22.44
C GLY A 23 -1.63 100.72 22.81
N LEU A 24 -0.71 101.45 23.44
CA LEU A 24 0.56 100.89 23.92
C LEU A 24 0.41 99.97 25.13
N ASN A 25 -0.75 99.99 25.80
CA ASN A 25 -1.04 99.20 26.99
C ASN A 25 -1.91 97.98 26.64
N THR A 26 -2.86 98.11 25.71
CA THR A 26 -3.73 97.00 25.28
C THR A 26 -2.92 95.83 24.72
N ASP A 27 -2.01 96.07 23.77
CA ASP A 27 -1.12 95.03 23.19
C ASP A 27 -0.20 94.40 24.26
N ALA A 28 0.19 95.22 25.24
CA ALA A 28 1.06 94.82 26.35
C ALA A 28 0.36 93.92 27.39
N TYR A 29 -0.96 94.04 27.57
CA TYR A 29 -1.80 93.09 28.31
C TYR A 29 -2.18 91.87 27.45
N GLN A 30 -2.43 92.04 26.15
CA GLN A 30 -2.70 90.91 25.25
C GLN A 30 -1.53 89.91 25.26
N THR A 31 -0.29 90.41 25.18
CA THR A 31 0.93 89.59 25.30
C THR A 31 0.97 88.76 26.61
N VAL A 32 0.46 89.32 27.71
CA VAL A 32 0.37 88.63 29.01
C VAL A 32 -0.69 87.54 28.98
N TYR A 33 -1.85 87.78 28.37
CA TYR A 33 -2.90 86.77 28.21
C TYR A 33 -2.50 85.66 27.24
N ASP A 34 -1.84 85.96 26.13
CA ASP A 34 -1.33 84.95 25.18
C ASP A 34 -0.26 84.06 25.83
N THR A 35 0.57 84.65 26.70
CA THR A 35 1.56 83.91 27.50
C THR A 35 0.85 83.00 28.52
N GLN A 36 -0.18 83.51 29.20
CA GLN A 36 -1.00 82.70 30.11
C GLN A 36 -1.70 81.56 29.39
N ALA A 37 -2.30 81.78 28.21
CA ALA A 37 -2.98 80.73 27.45
C ALA A 37 -2.03 79.58 27.05
N LYS A 38 -0.81 79.92 26.60
CA LYS A 38 0.25 78.93 26.34
C LYS A 38 0.69 78.21 27.62
N GLN A 39 0.71 78.90 28.75
CA GLN A 39 1.05 78.31 30.04
C GLN A 39 -0.04 77.36 30.53
N GLU A 40 -1.31 77.71 30.39
CA GLU A 40 -2.47 76.89 30.74
C GLU A 40 -2.55 75.62 29.90
N GLN A 41 -2.18 75.67 28.60
CA GLN A 41 -2.03 74.46 27.77
C GLN A 41 -0.99 73.49 28.36
N LYS A 42 0.19 73.97 28.78
CA LYS A 42 1.22 73.13 29.41
C LYS A 42 0.79 72.62 30.79
N VAL A 43 0.07 73.45 31.56
CA VAL A 43 -0.55 73.02 32.82
C VAL A 43 -1.56 71.90 32.58
N GLN A 44 -2.40 72.01 31.55
CA GLN A 44 -3.37 70.96 31.19
C GLN A 44 -2.69 69.65 30.76
N GLN A 45 -1.58 69.73 30.02
CA GLN A 45 -0.75 68.55 29.71
C GLN A 45 -0.23 67.87 30.98
N ALA A 46 0.30 68.63 31.94
CA ALA A 46 0.76 68.10 33.23
C ALA A 46 -0.40 67.51 34.07
N LEU A 47 -1.58 68.15 34.07
CA LEU A 47 -2.78 67.69 34.76
C LEU A 47 -3.40 66.41 34.15
N ASN A 48 -3.16 66.17 32.86
CA ASN A 48 -3.60 64.97 32.13
C ASN A 48 -2.63 63.79 32.26
N SER A 49 -1.42 63.99 32.78
CA SER A 49 -0.43 62.92 32.95
C SER A 49 -0.89 61.88 33.98
N GLU A 50 -0.75 60.59 33.66
CA GLU A 50 -0.92 59.45 34.59
C GLU A 50 -0.10 59.64 35.88
N PHE A 51 1.07 60.28 35.75
CA PHE A 51 2.02 60.43 36.85
C PHE A 51 1.72 61.62 37.77
N ILE A 52 0.73 62.49 37.49
CA ILE A 52 0.44 63.65 38.35
C ILE A 52 0.09 63.23 39.78
N THR A 53 0.63 63.93 40.78
CA THR A 53 0.28 63.66 42.19
C THR A 53 -0.92 64.52 42.61
N PRO A 54 -1.76 64.08 43.58
CA PRO A 54 -2.86 64.90 44.07
C PRO A 54 -2.43 66.28 44.61
N PRO A 55 -1.29 66.43 45.33
CA PRO A 55 -0.74 67.75 45.68
C PRO A 55 -0.40 68.61 44.46
N ASP A 56 0.37 68.09 43.50
CA ASP A 56 0.78 68.84 42.30
C ASP A 56 -0.42 69.29 41.47
N LYS A 57 -1.42 68.41 41.34
CA LYS A 57 -2.70 68.70 40.70
C LYS A 57 -3.42 69.87 41.37
N LYS A 58 -3.52 69.85 42.71
CA LYS A 58 -4.15 70.92 43.50
C LYS A 58 -3.41 72.25 43.38
N GLU A 59 -2.08 72.24 43.50
CA GLU A 59 -1.24 73.44 43.38
C GLU A 59 -1.38 74.08 41.99
N LEU A 60 -1.29 73.28 40.92
CA LEU A 60 -1.46 73.75 39.55
C LEU A 60 -2.87 74.32 39.31
N GLN A 61 -3.93 73.61 39.70
CA GLN A 61 -5.31 74.11 39.59
C GLN A 61 -5.53 75.40 40.38
N GLN A 62 -4.90 75.54 41.55
CA GLN A 62 -4.95 76.76 42.35
C GLN A 62 -4.26 77.93 41.63
N THR A 63 -3.11 77.73 40.98
CA THR A 63 -2.47 78.83 40.21
C THR A 63 -3.32 79.33 39.05
N VAL A 64 -3.96 78.43 38.28
CA VAL A 64 -4.91 78.81 37.21
C VAL A 64 -6.10 79.59 37.78
N THR A 65 -6.70 79.07 38.86
CA THR A 65 -7.83 79.71 39.54
C THR A 65 -7.46 81.09 40.10
N THR A 66 -6.27 81.24 40.67
CA THR A 66 -5.77 82.52 41.18
C THR A 66 -5.55 83.51 40.05
N PHE A 67 -4.93 83.11 38.93
CA PHE A 67 -4.76 84.00 37.78
C PHE A 67 -6.11 84.46 37.22
N ALA A 68 -7.05 83.53 37.00
CA ALA A 68 -8.39 83.84 36.49
C ALA A 68 -9.17 84.83 37.37
N LYS A 69 -8.97 84.81 38.70
CA LYS A 69 -9.58 85.75 39.66
C LYS A 69 -8.98 87.16 39.64
N VAL A 70 -7.70 87.30 39.27
CA VAL A 70 -6.99 88.60 39.32
C VAL A 70 -6.76 89.23 37.94
N LYS A 71 -7.03 88.51 36.85
CA LYS A 71 -6.75 88.93 35.46
C LYS A 71 -7.31 90.31 35.09
N THR A 72 -8.45 90.72 35.67
CA THR A 72 -9.13 92.00 35.37
C THR A 72 -8.88 93.10 36.41
N SER A 73 -8.22 92.79 37.53
CA SER A 73 -8.08 93.70 38.67
C SER A 73 -6.63 94.03 39.02
N GLU A 74 -5.67 93.20 38.62
CA GLU A 74 -4.24 93.44 38.89
C GLU A 74 -3.48 93.99 37.68
N ASN A 75 -2.44 94.77 37.97
CA ASN A 75 -1.63 95.39 36.92
C ASN A 75 -0.70 94.38 36.19
N ARG A 76 -0.25 94.76 34.99
CA ARG A 76 0.63 93.97 34.11
C ARG A 76 1.81 93.32 34.83
N SER A 77 2.50 94.06 35.72
CA SER A 77 3.68 93.56 36.44
C SER A 77 3.32 92.40 37.38
N LYS A 78 2.23 92.55 38.14
CA LYS A 78 1.72 91.50 39.02
C LYS A 78 1.19 90.29 38.25
N LEU A 79 0.50 90.49 37.12
CA LEU A 79 0.06 89.38 36.26
C LEU A 79 1.27 88.60 35.71
N GLN A 80 2.32 89.28 35.27
CA GLN A 80 3.59 88.65 34.86
C GLN A 80 4.27 87.92 36.03
N GLU A 81 4.18 88.44 37.26
CA GLU A 81 4.67 87.74 38.45
C GLU A 81 3.89 86.43 38.69
N LYS A 82 2.56 86.44 38.53
CA LYS A 82 1.73 85.22 38.65
C LYS A 82 2.04 84.19 37.57
N ILE A 83 2.28 84.61 36.33
CA ILE A 83 2.78 83.74 35.25
C ILE A 83 4.12 83.11 35.66
N LYS A 84 5.09 83.91 36.13
CA LYS A 84 6.40 83.40 36.60
C LYS A 84 6.29 82.46 37.80
N GLN A 85 5.34 82.69 38.71
CA GLN A 85 5.06 81.78 39.84
C GLN A 85 4.50 80.44 39.33
N GLN A 86 3.54 80.48 38.39
CA GLN A 86 2.98 79.28 37.74
C GLN A 86 4.02 78.53 36.89
N GLU A 87 4.92 79.23 36.20
CA GLU A 87 6.02 78.66 35.43
C GLU A 87 7.03 77.92 36.32
N LYS A 88 7.47 78.55 37.41
CA LYS A 88 8.34 77.91 38.42
C LYS A 88 7.69 76.67 39.04
N LEU A 89 6.38 76.73 39.33
CA LEU A 89 5.64 75.56 39.81
C LEU A 89 5.57 74.47 38.75
N LEU A 90 5.15 74.80 37.53
CA LEU A 90 5.03 73.83 36.44
C LEU A 90 6.36 73.12 36.16
N HIS A 91 7.48 73.84 36.17
CA HIS A 91 8.81 73.23 36.04
C HIS A 91 9.11 72.23 37.16
N LYS A 92 8.83 72.58 38.43
CA LYS A 92 8.96 71.65 39.57
C LYS A 92 8.02 70.45 39.47
N VAL A 93 6.82 70.61 38.93
CA VAL A 93 5.88 69.50 38.69
C VAL A 93 6.40 68.62 37.55
N HIS A 94 6.87 69.19 36.45
CA HIS A 94 7.39 68.45 35.31
C HIS A 94 8.61 67.58 35.68
N LEU A 95 9.54 68.11 36.49
CA LEU A 95 10.64 67.31 37.06
C LEU A 95 10.16 66.18 37.97
N ARG A 96 9.05 66.37 38.70
CA ARG A 96 8.42 65.32 39.53
C ARG A 96 7.70 64.27 38.67
N LEU A 97 7.04 64.68 37.59
CA LEU A 97 6.42 63.79 36.60
C LEU A 97 7.47 62.86 35.97
N ILE A 98 8.56 63.42 35.43
CA ILE A 98 9.66 62.65 34.82
C ILE A 98 10.23 61.64 35.82
N LYS A 99 10.54 62.07 37.06
CA LYS A 99 11.09 61.16 38.09
C LYS A 99 10.12 60.04 38.47
N LYS A 100 8.82 60.31 38.50
CA LYS A 100 7.81 59.28 38.83
C LYS A 100 7.55 58.34 37.65
N GLU A 101 7.53 58.85 36.43
CA GLU A 101 7.45 58.06 35.20
C GLU A 101 8.66 57.10 35.08
N ALA A 102 9.88 57.61 35.24
CA ALA A 102 11.09 56.78 35.24
C ALA A 102 11.08 55.73 36.37
N LYS A 103 10.57 56.08 37.56
CA LYS A 103 10.40 55.09 38.65
C LYS A 103 9.41 53.98 38.27
N VAL A 104 8.25 54.33 37.70
CA VAL A 104 7.27 53.33 37.25
C VAL A 104 7.85 52.48 36.13
N ALA A 105 8.54 53.09 35.17
CA ALA A 105 9.18 52.38 34.06
C ALA A 105 10.27 51.40 34.52
N ALA A 106 11.06 51.75 35.54
CA ALA A 106 12.01 50.83 36.16
C ALA A 106 11.29 49.64 36.84
N GLN A 107 10.21 49.88 37.59
CA GLN A 107 9.44 48.81 38.23
C GLN A 107 8.75 47.89 37.21
N GLU A 108 8.18 48.44 36.13
CA GLU A 108 7.59 47.67 35.03
C GLU A 108 8.69 46.88 34.27
N TYR A 109 9.89 47.42 34.13
CA TYR A 109 11.02 46.76 33.47
C TYR A 109 11.57 45.58 34.28
N ASP A 110 11.63 45.70 35.61
CA ASP A 110 12.00 44.57 36.49
C ASP A 110 11.01 43.40 36.33
N THR A 111 9.71 43.68 36.18
CA THR A 111 8.68 42.67 35.89
C THR A 111 8.90 42.01 34.52
N VAL A 112 9.03 42.80 33.45
CA VAL A 112 9.26 42.27 32.09
C VAL A 112 10.57 41.47 31.99
N THR A 113 11.59 41.85 32.76
CA THR A 113 12.85 41.11 32.86
C THR A 113 12.64 39.71 33.47
N ALA A 114 11.80 39.59 34.51
CA ALA A 114 11.44 38.30 35.09
C ALA A 114 10.59 37.47 34.11
N ASP A 115 9.55 38.07 33.50
CA ASP A 115 8.68 37.38 32.55
C ASP A 115 9.45 36.84 31.33
N LEU A 116 10.45 37.59 30.83
CA LEU A 116 11.32 37.12 29.74
C LEU A 116 12.32 36.05 30.19
N ALA A 117 12.76 36.05 31.45
CA ALA A 117 13.59 34.97 31.99
C ALA A 117 12.79 33.65 32.07
N ASP A 118 11.59 33.69 32.63
CA ASP A 118 10.65 32.56 32.66
C ASP A 118 10.31 32.04 31.25
N LEU A 119 10.12 32.95 30.29
CA LEU A 119 9.83 32.60 28.91
C LEU A 119 11.01 31.95 28.20
N LYS A 120 12.25 32.36 28.55
CA LYS A 120 13.49 31.78 28.05
C LYS A 120 13.78 30.40 28.64
N GLU A 121 13.44 30.16 29.91
CA GLU A 121 13.50 28.79 30.46
C GLU A 121 12.49 27.88 29.73
N LYS A 122 11.25 28.36 29.54
CA LYS A 122 10.23 27.64 28.78
C LYS A 122 10.63 27.38 27.33
N SER A 123 11.35 28.30 26.68
CA SER A 123 11.73 28.10 25.27
C SER A 123 12.76 27.00 25.03
N GLN A 124 13.27 26.38 26.11
CA GLN A 124 14.16 25.22 26.08
C GLN A 124 13.43 23.91 26.49
N GLU A 125 12.13 23.97 26.79
CA GLU A 125 11.32 22.78 27.01
C GLU A 125 11.08 22.02 25.68
N PRO A 126 10.85 20.70 25.73
CA PRO A 126 10.39 19.96 24.55
C PRO A 126 9.06 20.49 24.01
N PHE A 127 8.83 20.29 22.71
CA PHE A 127 7.59 20.69 22.02
C PHE A 127 7.40 22.21 21.87
N ILE A 128 8.48 22.99 21.91
CA ILE A 128 8.51 24.42 21.57
C ILE A 128 8.99 24.59 20.13
N THR A 129 8.42 25.54 19.38
CA THR A 129 8.87 25.75 18.00
C THR A 129 10.23 26.46 17.92
N ASP A 130 10.96 26.13 16.86
CA ASP A 130 12.15 26.86 16.43
C ASP A 130 11.91 28.36 16.18
N ASP A 131 10.68 28.77 15.90
CA ASP A 131 10.29 30.19 15.73
C ASP A 131 10.08 30.87 17.08
N ASP A 132 9.42 30.19 18.02
CA ASP A 132 9.22 30.66 19.38
C ASP A 132 10.55 30.97 20.08
N GLU A 133 11.54 30.07 20.01
CA GLU A 133 12.88 30.29 20.58
C GLU A 133 13.55 31.54 19.97
N LYS A 134 13.51 31.69 18.64
CA LYS A 134 14.06 32.86 17.94
C LYS A 134 13.35 34.15 18.35
N ARG A 135 12.04 34.10 18.57
CA ARG A 135 11.25 35.25 19.01
C ARG A 135 11.56 35.63 20.46
N VAL A 136 11.82 34.67 21.36
CA VAL A 136 12.32 34.95 22.72
C VAL A 136 13.69 35.62 22.68
N ALA A 137 14.60 35.19 21.78
CA ALA A 137 15.88 35.86 21.59
C ALA A 137 15.70 37.32 21.15
N VAL A 138 14.83 37.60 20.17
CA VAL A 138 14.52 38.98 19.73
C VAL A 138 13.96 39.84 20.87
N LEU A 139 13.05 39.32 21.70
CA LEU A 139 12.54 40.09 22.85
C LEU A 139 13.61 40.30 23.94
N THR A 140 14.55 39.35 24.08
CA THR A 140 15.71 39.51 24.97
C THR A 140 16.62 40.64 24.48
N ASP A 141 16.88 40.71 23.18
CA ASP A 141 17.66 41.79 22.58
C ASP A 141 16.96 43.16 22.75
N GLU A 142 15.65 43.24 22.48
CA GLU A 142 14.84 44.45 22.73
C GLU A 142 14.89 44.92 24.20
N LEU A 143 14.93 43.98 25.17
CA LEU A 143 15.10 44.32 26.59
C LEU A 143 16.46 44.98 26.85
N THR A 144 17.54 44.46 26.24
CA THR A 144 18.89 45.03 26.42
C THR A 144 19.05 46.42 25.81
N GLU A 145 18.35 46.73 24.71
CA GLU A 145 18.33 48.08 24.14
C GLU A 145 17.70 49.11 25.11
N ILE A 146 16.77 48.69 25.98
CA ILE A 146 16.11 49.59 26.94
C ILE A 146 17.03 49.96 28.11
N SER A 147 17.62 48.97 28.79
CA SER A 147 18.63 48.96 29.90
C SER A 147 18.61 50.00 31.06
N SER A 148 17.91 51.12 30.95
CA SER A 148 17.78 52.20 31.95
C SER A 148 16.54 53.06 31.67
N PRO A 149 15.32 52.48 31.74
CA PRO A 149 14.10 53.09 31.20
C PRO A 149 13.73 54.41 31.89
N GLN A 150 13.61 55.47 31.10
CA GLN A 150 13.12 56.79 31.56
C GLN A 150 11.63 57.02 31.25
N LYS A 151 11.01 56.09 30.51
CA LYS A 151 9.66 56.18 29.93
C LYS A 151 8.99 54.82 30.00
N VAL A 152 7.70 54.80 30.33
CA VAL A 152 6.92 53.55 30.44
C VAL A 152 6.60 52.94 29.08
N GLU A 153 6.42 53.74 28.03
CA GLU A 153 5.88 53.27 26.74
C GLU A 153 6.71 52.14 26.08
N PRO A 154 8.06 52.21 26.01
CA PRO A 154 8.87 51.10 25.47
C PRO A 154 8.74 49.83 26.32
N VAL A 155 8.70 49.98 27.64
CA VAL A 155 8.59 48.86 28.59
C VAL A 155 7.23 48.17 28.46
N ARG A 156 6.14 48.95 28.43
CA ARG A 156 4.76 48.44 28.23
C ARG A 156 4.57 47.80 26.85
N THR A 157 5.25 48.32 25.82
CA THR A 157 5.28 47.70 24.48
C THR A 157 5.95 46.33 24.52
N LEU A 158 7.12 46.23 25.17
CA LEU A 158 7.83 44.96 25.33
C LEU A 158 7.05 43.95 26.19
N ALA A 159 6.43 44.41 27.28
CA ALA A 159 5.52 43.59 28.10
C ALA A 159 4.41 42.96 27.25
N THR A 160 3.72 43.77 26.44
CA THR A 160 2.64 43.30 25.55
C THR A 160 3.12 42.27 24.53
N LYS A 161 4.34 42.43 23.99
CA LYS A 161 4.95 41.43 23.09
C LYS A 161 5.28 40.13 23.82
N THR A 162 5.80 40.22 25.05
CA THR A 162 6.17 39.09 25.91
C THR A 162 4.94 38.28 26.31
N GLU A 163 3.90 38.93 26.82
CA GLU A 163 2.61 38.30 27.15
C GLU A 163 2.00 37.58 25.93
N LYS A 164 2.05 38.22 24.76
CA LYS A 164 1.54 37.63 23.52
C LYS A 164 2.33 36.37 23.11
N LEU A 165 3.67 36.44 23.13
CA LEU A 165 4.51 35.28 22.79
C LEU A 165 4.31 34.14 23.80
N ALA A 166 4.18 34.44 25.09
CA ALA A 166 3.91 33.44 26.12
C ALA A 166 2.57 32.71 25.94
N ALA A 167 1.54 33.40 25.41
CA ALA A 167 0.28 32.78 25.03
C ALA A 167 0.44 31.87 23.79
N GLU A 168 1.07 32.38 22.72
CA GLU A 168 1.28 31.63 21.48
C GLU A 168 2.15 30.38 21.69
N MET A 169 3.25 30.49 22.44
CA MET A 169 4.10 29.34 22.81
C MET A 169 3.31 28.24 23.52
N LYS A 170 2.42 28.61 24.43
CA LYS A 170 1.59 27.66 25.18
C LYS A 170 0.55 26.97 24.29
N GLU A 171 -0.03 27.70 23.33
CA GLU A 171 -0.96 27.13 22.35
C GLU A 171 -0.23 26.17 21.40
N ASN A 172 0.92 26.57 20.86
CA ASN A 172 1.80 25.74 20.01
C ASN A 172 2.21 24.44 20.72
N GLN A 173 2.72 24.53 21.97
CA GLN A 173 3.15 23.38 22.76
C GLN A 173 1.99 22.42 23.05
N ALA A 174 0.80 22.94 23.35
CA ALA A 174 -0.39 22.13 23.57
C ALA A 174 -0.83 21.39 22.30
N GLU A 175 -0.79 22.03 21.13
CA GLU A 175 -1.14 21.41 19.85
C GLU A 175 -0.10 20.33 19.44
N MET A 176 1.19 20.59 19.63
CA MET A 176 2.23 19.57 19.44
C MET A 176 2.02 18.34 20.35
N LEU A 177 1.71 18.57 21.63
CA LEU A 177 1.46 17.48 22.59
C LEU A 177 0.24 16.64 22.20
N ASP A 178 -0.83 17.25 21.68
CA ASP A 178 -1.99 16.53 21.12
C ASP A 178 -1.59 15.69 19.89
N PHE A 179 -0.84 16.25 18.94
CA PHE A 179 -0.37 15.48 17.78
C PHE A 179 0.51 14.30 18.20
N VAL A 180 1.38 14.47 19.19
CA VAL A 180 2.20 13.38 19.75
C VAL A 180 1.35 12.34 20.50
N ALA A 181 0.27 12.74 21.18
CA ALA A 181 -0.68 11.81 21.78
C ALA A 181 -1.38 10.95 20.71
N ASN A 182 -1.81 11.58 19.61
CA ASN A 182 -2.39 10.88 18.46
C ASN A 182 -1.39 9.93 17.78
N LEU A 183 -0.13 10.34 17.55
CA LEU A 183 0.92 9.46 17.03
C LEU A 183 1.22 8.26 17.97
N LYS A 184 1.07 8.45 19.30
CA LYS A 184 1.19 7.36 20.28
C LYS A 184 0.02 6.38 20.21
N GLU A 185 -1.19 6.83 19.89
CA GLU A 185 -2.36 5.97 19.67
C GLU A 185 -2.25 5.22 18.34
N ASP A 186 -1.89 5.91 17.25
CA ASP A 186 -1.55 5.29 15.97
C ASP A 186 -0.53 4.17 16.17
N ASN A 187 0.53 4.37 16.96
CA ASN A 187 1.52 3.32 17.22
C ASN A 187 1.00 2.11 18.00
N LYS A 188 -0.11 2.21 18.76
CA LYS A 188 -0.79 1.04 19.33
C LYS A 188 -1.56 0.28 18.24
N THR A 189 -2.25 1.00 17.37
CA THR A 189 -2.96 0.42 16.22
C THR A 189 -1.99 -0.25 15.25
N VAL A 190 -0.87 0.40 14.92
CA VAL A 190 0.22 -0.13 14.10
C VAL A 190 0.75 -1.45 14.66
N LYS A 191 1.03 -1.54 15.97
CA LYS A 191 1.47 -2.79 16.63
C LYS A 191 0.43 -3.90 16.53
N THR A 192 -0.85 -3.54 16.58
CA THR A 192 -1.96 -4.50 16.39
C THR A 192 -2.01 -4.99 14.93
N LEU A 193 -1.93 -4.07 13.97
CA LEU A 193 -1.95 -4.37 12.54
C LEU A 193 -0.74 -5.19 12.07
N GLN A 194 0.48 -4.93 12.57
CA GLN A 194 1.68 -5.73 12.26
C GLN A 194 1.47 -7.24 12.50
N ASN A 195 0.70 -7.57 13.55
CA ASN A 195 0.39 -8.95 13.92
C ASN A 195 -0.81 -9.54 13.17
N HIS A 196 -1.56 -8.73 12.41
CA HIS A 196 -2.77 -9.17 11.70
C HIS A 196 -2.48 -10.24 10.65
N LYS A 197 -3.30 -11.30 10.56
CA LYS A 197 -3.14 -12.37 9.56
C LYS A 197 -3.32 -11.84 8.14
N PHE A 198 -4.30 -10.96 7.94
CA PHE A 198 -4.78 -10.51 6.64
C PHE A 198 -4.09 -9.23 6.14
N LEU A 199 -2.79 -9.08 6.42
CA LEU A 199 -1.93 -8.04 5.84
C LEU A 199 -0.69 -8.68 5.21
N THR A 200 -0.26 -8.13 4.08
CA THR A 200 0.88 -8.63 3.32
C THR A 200 2.19 -8.34 4.03
N LYS A 201 3.28 -9.00 3.61
CA LYS A 201 4.63 -8.70 4.11
C LYS A 201 5.04 -7.23 3.86
N THR A 202 4.58 -6.64 2.77
CA THR A 202 4.84 -5.24 2.42
C THR A 202 4.14 -4.29 3.40
N ASP A 203 2.83 -4.48 3.63
CA ASP A 203 2.06 -3.68 4.60
C ASP A 203 2.71 -3.71 6.00
N LYS A 204 3.17 -4.88 6.44
CA LYS A 204 3.86 -5.05 7.73
C LYS A 204 5.21 -4.33 7.79
N THR A 205 5.90 -4.19 6.67
CA THR A 205 7.17 -3.45 6.56
C THR A 205 6.95 -1.94 6.54
N GLU A 206 5.88 -1.49 5.88
CA GLU A 206 5.41 -0.10 5.91
C GLU A 206 5.03 0.30 7.35
N LEU A 207 4.19 -0.51 8.02
CA LEU A 207 3.83 -0.33 9.43
C LEU A 207 5.05 -0.30 10.37
N ALA A 208 6.06 -1.15 10.16
CA ALA A 208 7.28 -1.16 10.96
C ALA A 208 8.20 0.05 10.70
N THR A 209 8.08 0.69 9.53
CA THR A 209 8.73 1.96 9.21
C THR A 209 7.99 3.11 9.90
N LEU A 210 6.68 3.20 9.69
CA LEU A 210 5.81 4.22 10.29
C LEU A 210 5.95 4.25 11.83
N GLN A 211 5.97 3.08 12.49
CA GLN A 211 6.15 3.01 13.93
C GLN A 211 7.41 3.75 14.41
N LYS A 212 8.53 3.55 13.72
CA LYS A 212 9.83 4.17 14.03
C LYS A 212 9.85 5.65 13.70
N GLU A 213 9.11 6.08 12.69
CA GLU A 213 9.01 7.50 12.33
C GLU A 213 8.17 8.26 13.35
N ASN A 214 7.02 7.71 13.75
CA ASN A 214 6.20 8.23 14.84
C ASN A 214 6.98 8.31 16.16
N GLU A 215 7.78 7.28 16.48
CA GLU A 215 8.60 7.23 17.70
C GLU A 215 9.66 8.35 17.81
N LYS A 216 10.08 8.97 16.70
CA LYS A 216 11.02 10.12 16.71
C LYS A 216 10.45 11.31 17.47
N TYR A 217 9.15 11.58 17.32
CA TYR A 217 8.47 12.74 17.89
C TYR A 217 7.95 12.52 19.32
N PHE A 218 8.18 11.35 19.93
CA PHE A 218 7.53 10.99 21.20
C PHE A 218 8.06 11.74 22.43
N LYS A 219 9.25 12.33 22.31
CA LYS A 219 9.97 13.02 23.38
C LYS A 219 10.15 14.52 23.12
N ASP A 220 10.20 14.92 21.85
CA ASP A 220 10.46 16.28 21.43
C ASP A 220 10.01 16.50 19.97
N ALA A 221 9.72 17.74 19.60
CA ALA A 221 9.47 18.24 18.25
C ALA A 221 9.59 19.78 18.26
N ASN A 222 10.13 20.37 17.19
CA ASN A 222 10.36 21.82 17.09
C ASN A 222 9.69 22.48 15.87
N ASP A 223 8.91 21.74 15.09
CA ASP A 223 8.16 22.24 13.94
C ASP A 223 6.74 21.68 13.95
N LEU A 224 5.78 22.57 14.23
CA LEU A 224 4.35 22.25 14.33
C LEU A 224 3.77 21.78 12.99
N HIS A 225 4.22 22.35 11.88
CA HIS A 225 3.71 22.02 10.54
C HIS A 225 4.22 20.65 10.06
N VAL A 226 5.50 20.35 10.29
CA VAL A 226 6.10 19.04 10.01
C VAL A 226 5.44 17.96 10.87
N LEU A 227 5.28 18.21 12.17
CA LEU A 227 4.60 17.27 13.08
C LEU A 227 3.14 17.03 12.68
N LYS A 228 2.39 18.08 12.33
CA LYS A 228 1.02 17.97 11.83
C LYS A 228 0.95 17.13 10.55
N SER A 229 1.80 17.44 9.58
CA SER A 229 1.85 16.75 8.29
C SER A 229 2.19 15.26 8.45
N HIS A 230 3.11 14.95 9.38
CA HIS A 230 3.46 13.58 9.74
C HIS A 230 2.30 12.85 10.42
N ARG A 231 1.57 13.50 11.34
CA ARG A 231 0.36 12.96 11.99
C ARG A 231 -0.75 12.68 10.98
N ASP A 232 -1.02 13.60 10.06
CA ASP A 232 -2.03 13.42 9.01
C ASP A 232 -1.67 12.23 8.09
N ASN A 233 -0.38 12.05 7.75
CA ASN A 233 0.10 10.90 6.99
C ASN A 233 -0.01 9.57 7.77
N SER A 234 0.40 9.56 9.05
CA SER A 234 0.30 8.39 9.94
C SER A 234 -1.13 7.88 10.04
N GLN A 235 -2.08 8.76 10.37
CA GLN A 235 -3.51 8.43 10.46
C GLN A 235 -4.04 7.86 9.13
N ASN A 236 -3.63 8.43 7.99
CA ASN A 236 -4.05 7.96 6.66
C ASN A 236 -3.55 6.54 6.36
N ILE A 237 -2.28 6.24 6.65
CA ILE A 237 -1.70 4.89 6.46
C ILE A 237 -2.40 3.89 7.38
N VAL A 238 -2.55 4.20 8.67
CA VAL A 238 -3.23 3.35 9.66
C VAL A 238 -4.66 3.04 9.22
N THR A 239 -5.44 4.06 8.85
CA THR A 239 -6.84 3.91 8.40
C THR A 239 -6.93 3.08 7.12
N THR A 240 -6.03 3.32 6.15
CA THR A 240 -5.99 2.59 4.88
C THR A 240 -5.67 1.10 5.10
N LEU A 241 -4.68 0.79 5.93
CA LEU A 241 -4.26 -0.59 6.20
C LEU A 241 -5.26 -1.33 7.08
N GLN A 242 -5.92 -0.66 8.03
CA GLN A 242 -7.01 -1.23 8.81
C GLN A 242 -8.21 -1.59 7.92
N SER A 243 -8.62 -0.69 7.01
CA SER A 243 -9.67 -0.97 6.02
C SER A 243 -9.30 -2.13 5.09
N ARG A 244 -8.05 -2.15 4.58
CA ARG A 244 -7.51 -3.24 3.75
C ARG A 244 -7.51 -4.59 4.46
N ALA A 245 -7.16 -4.60 5.75
CA ALA A 245 -7.16 -5.79 6.59
C ALA A 245 -8.57 -6.38 6.74
N THR A 246 -9.56 -5.55 7.06
CA THR A 246 -10.98 -5.96 7.17
C THR A 246 -11.55 -6.45 5.84
N ALA A 247 -11.28 -5.76 4.73
CA ALA A 247 -11.73 -6.18 3.41
C ALA A 247 -11.09 -7.50 2.95
N THR A 248 -9.82 -7.71 3.26
CA THR A 248 -9.11 -8.97 3.00
C THR A 248 -9.64 -10.11 3.86
N GLU A 249 -9.92 -9.86 5.14
CA GLU A 249 -10.52 -10.86 6.04
C GLU A 249 -11.89 -11.33 5.54
N GLN A 250 -12.75 -10.41 5.08
CA GLN A 250 -14.06 -10.76 4.55
C GLN A 250 -13.97 -11.62 3.27
N ASP A 251 -13.08 -11.28 2.34
CA ASP A 251 -12.83 -12.06 1.11
C ASP A 251 -12.32 -13.48 1.45
N PHE A 252 -11.42 -13.61 2.42
CA PHE A 252 -10.98 -14.93 2.91
C PHE A 252 -12.09 -15.71 3.61
N LYS A 253 -12.93 -15.05 4.42
CA LYS A 253 -14.07 -15.68 5.11
C LYS A 253 -15.08 -16.28 4.15
N GLU A 254 -15.28 -15.64 3.00
CA GLU A 254 -16.17 -16.13 1.93
C GLU A 254 -15.49 -17.20 1.07
N ASN A 255 -14.22 -17.00 0.67
CA ASN A 255 -13.62 -17.74 -0.44
C ASN A 255 -12.50 -18.74 -0.03
N GLU A 256 -11.91 -18.67 1.17
CA GLU A 256 -10.73 -19.49 1.54
C GLU A 256 -11.01 -21.00 1.42
N LYS A 257 -12.18 -21.47 1.89
CA LYS A 257 -12.52 -22.90 1.85
C LYS A 257 -12.69 -23.40 0.41
N ILE A 258 -13.52 -22.73 -0.38
CA ILE A 258 -13.83 -23.14 -1.76
C ILE A 258 -12.60 -23.02 -2.68
N ALA A 259 -11.73 -22.05 -2.44
CA ALA A 259 -10.45 -21.92 -3.13
C ALA A 259 -9.52 -23.11 -2.85
N ARG A 260 -9.39 -23.53 -1.58
CA ARG A 260 -8.57 -24.70 -1.21
C ARG A 260 -9.12 -26.00 -1.80
N GLU A 261 -10.44 -26.17 -1.82
CA GLU A 261 -11.12 -27.32 -2.44
C GLU A 261 -10.91 -27.35 -3.97
N LEU A 262 -11.02 -26.20 -4.64
CA LEU A 262 -10.79 -26.08 -6.08
C LEU A 262 -9.33 -26.34 -6.47
N ILE A 263 -8.34 -25.89 -5.69
CA ILE A 263 -6.92 -26.23 -5.91
C ILE A 263 -6.72 -27.74 -5.83
N LYS A 264 -7.35 -28.43 -4.86
CA LYS A 264 -7.26 -29.88 -4.73
C LYS A 264 -7.85 -30.58 -5.96
N ALA A 265 -9.07 -30.22 -6.36
CA ALA A 265 -9.72 -30.76 -7.56
C ALA A 265 -8.88 -30.51 -8.83
N THR A 266 -8.31 -29.31 -8.96
CA THR A 266 -7.42 -28.95 -10.07
C THR A 266 -6.15 -29.80 -10.09
N ASN A 267 -5.53 -30.07 -8.94
CA ASN A 267 -4.36 -30.96 -8.85
C ASN A 267 -4.70 -32.40 -9.25
N GLU A 268 -5.89 -32.90 -8.87
CA GLU A 268 -6.36 -34.22 -9.29
C GLU A 268 -6.59 -34.29 -10.82
N LEU A 269 -7.16 -33.24 -11.41
CA LEU A 269 -7.34 -33.12 -12.86
C LEU A 269 -5.99 -32.99 -13.61
N LEU A 270 -5.04 -32.20 -13.12
CA LEU A 270 -3.70 -32.10 -13.70
C LEU A 270 -2.94 -33.44 -13.68
N ALA A 271 -3.17 -34.27 -12.66
CA ALA A 271 -2.50 -35.56 -12.48
C ALA A 271 -3.18 -36.73 -13.22
N LYS A 272 -4.51 -36.72 -13.35
CA LYS A 272 -5.31 -37.86 -13.88
C LYS A 272 -6.13 -37.53 -15.13
N GLY A 273 -6.19 -36.28 -15.54
CA GLY A 273 -6.93 -35.80 -16.70
C GLY A 273 -6.21 -36.08 -18.02
N ASP A 274 -6.99 -36.22 -19.09
CA ASP A 274 -6.51 -36.35 -20.46
C ASP A 274 -6.31 -34.94 -21.07
N LEU A 275 -5.36 -34.21 -20.49
CA LEU A 275 -4.99 -32.85 -20.86
C LEU A 275 -3.68 -32.82 -21.67
N ASN A 276 -3.66 -31.97 -22.69
CA ASN A 276 -2.47 -31.69 -23.50
C ASN A 276 -1.46 -30.79 -22.74
N SER A 277 -0.33 -30.44 -23.37
CA SER A 277 0.70 -29.59 -22.78
C SER A 277 0.18 -28.22 -22.36
N ASP A 278 -0.60 -27.60 -23.24
CA ASP A 278 -0.92 -26.18 -23.18
C ASP A 278 -2.04 -25.95 -22.16
N GLU A 279 -3.05 -26.82 -22.15
CA GLU A 279 -4.08 -26.91 -21.11
C GLU A 279 -3.46 -27.14 -19.72
N LYS A 280 -2.44 -28.00 -19.62
CA LYS A 280 -1.70 -28.20 -18.36
C LYS A 280 -0.96 -26.94 -17.94
N ILE A 281 -0.33 -26.22 -18.88
CA ILE A 281 0.36 -24.97 -18.59
C ILE A 281 -0.61 -23.89 -18.11
N GLU A 282 -1.69 -23.63 -18.85
CA GLU A 282 -2.72 -22.62 -18.51
C GLU A 282 -3.38 -22.92 -17.15
N LEU A 283 -3.85 -24.16 -16.95
CA LEU A 283 -4.51 -24.56 -15.71
C LEU A 283 -3.55 -24.51 -14.52
N ASN A 284 -2.28 -24.86 -14.71
CA ASN A 284 -1.25 -24.76 -13.67
C ASN A 284 -0.85 -23.31 -13.37
N GLN A 285 -0.85 -22.40 -14.35
CA GLN A 285 -0.64 -20.96 -14.16
C GLN A 285 -1.76 -20.34 -13.32
N VAL A 286 -3.03 -20.54 -13.71
CA VAL A 286 -4.19 -19.97 -12.98
C VAL A 286 -4.34 -20.60 -11.60
N ARG A 287 -4.04 -21.90 -11.43
CA ARG A 287 -3.97 -22.53 -10.10
C ARG A 287 -2.89 -21.91 -9.22
N THR A 288 -1.75 -21.53 -9.80
CA THR A 288 -0.67 -20.85 -9.08
C THR A 288 -1.09 -19.44 -8.67
N ALA A 289 -1.82 -18.70 -9.51
CA ALA A 289 -2.40 -17.40 -9.13
C ALA A 289 -3.34 -17.52 -7.92
N LEU A 290 -4.26 -18.49 -7.90
CA LEU A 290 -5.12 -18.72 -6.73
C LEU A 290 -4.34 -19.13 -5.47
N SER A 291 -3.27 -19.90 -5.63
CA SER A 291 -2.37 -20.27 -4.52
C SER A 291 -1.59 -19.07 -3.99
N ASP A 292 -1.13 -18.18 -4.87
CA ASP A 292 -0.46 -16.94 -4.50
C ASP A 292 -1.43 -16.02 -3.72
N SER A 293 -2.69 -15.88 -4.18
CA SER A 293 -3.74 -15.14 -3.48
C SER A 293 -4.02 -15.71 -2.08
N LEU A 294 -4.17 -17.03 -1.94
CA LEU A 294 -4.32 -17.69 -0.63
C LEU A 294 -3.11 -17.49 0.31
N SER A 295 -1.94 -17.16 -0.23
CA SER A 295 -0.71 -16.86 0.52
C SER A 295 -0.48 -15.37 0.79
N LEU A 296 -1.42 -14.50 0.39
CA LEU A 296 -1.35 -13.03 0.49
C LEU A 296 -0.15 -12.41 -0.27
N LYS A 297 0.32 -13.07 -1.33
CA LYS A 297 1.47 -12.60 -2.13
C LYS A 297 1.02 -11.50 -3.10
N ASN A 298 1.49 -10.27 -2.87
CA ASN A 298 1.11 -9.06 -3.62
C ASN A 298 -0.41 -8.77 -3.63
N TYR A 299 -1.11 -9.23 -2.59
CA TYR A 299 -2.57 -9.29 -2.52
C TYR A 299 -3.27 -7.93 -2.46
N ARG A 300 -4.42 -7.84 -3.11
CA ARG A 300 -5.41 -6.76 -2.97
C ARG A 300 -6.78 -7.36 -2.62
N PRO A 301 -7.61 -6.66 -1.82
CA PRO A 301 -8.98 -7.12 -1.54
C PRO A 301 -9.76 -7.43 -2.82
N GLY A 302 -10.37 -8.63 -2.89
CA GLY A 302 -11.03 -9.18 -4.07
C GLY A 302 -10.20 -10.18 -4.86
N ASP A 303 -8.86 -10.22 -4.71
CA ASP A 303 -8.00 -11.09 -5.52
C ASP A 303 -8.27 -12.59 -5.31
N LEU A 304 -8.71 -13.02 -4.12
CA LEU A 304 -9.04 -14.42 -3.85
C LEU A 304 -10.31 -14.84 -4.59
N SER A 305 -11.39 -14.06 -4.48
CA SER A 305 -12.64 -14.26 -5.22
C SER A 305 -12.44 -14.25 -6.74
N ASN A 306 -11.67 -13.27 -7.24
CA ASN A 306 -11.34 -13.14 -8.66
C ASN A 306 -10.56 -14.36 -9.16
N SER A 307 -9.47 -14.74 -8.47
CA SER A 307 -8.64 -15.89 -8.83
C SER A 307 -9.41 -17.21 -8.73
N TYR A 308 -10.33 -17.33 -7.76
CA TYR A 308 -11.20 -18.49 -7.62
C TYR A 308 -12.13 -18.62 -8.83
N THR A 309 -12.79 -17.53 -9.22
CA THR A 309 -13.71 -17.49 -10.36
C THR A 309 -13.01 -17.81 -11.68
N THR A 310 -11.82 -17.25 -11.90
CA THR A 310 -10.98 -17.56 -13.08
C THR A 310 -10.56 -19.03 -13.09
N LEU A 311 -10.06 -19.57 -11.97
CA LEU A 311 -9.69 -20.98 -11.90
C LEU A 311 -10.89 -21.90 -12.09
N LYS A 312 -12.05 -21.56 -11.53
CA LYS A 312 -13.27 -22.38 -11.61
C LYS A 312 -13.73 -22.54 -13.06
N THR A 313 -13.72 -21.44 -13.82
CA THR A 313 -14.05 -21.43 -15.25
C THR A 313 -13.09 -22.30 -16.06
N ASN A 314 -11.79 -22.15 -15.84
CA ASN A 314 -10.78 -22.95 -16.55
C ASN A 314 -10.85 -24.43 -16.14
N TYR A 315 -11.02 -24.73 -14.85
CA TYR A 315 -11.21 -26.08 -14.34
C TYR A 315 -12.43 -26.75 -14.96
N ASP A 316 -13.60 -26.11 -14.96
CA ASP A 316 -14.84 -26.70 -15.50
C ASP A 316 -14.70 -27.02 -17.00
N SER A 317 -14.07 -26.11 -17.76
CA SER A 317 -13.77 -26.30 -19.18
C SER A 317 -12.81 -27.46 -19.42
N SER A 318 -11.64 -27.46 -18.75
CA SER A 318 -10.64 -28.52 -18.87
C SER A 318 -11.16 -29.88 -18.38
N PHE A 319 -11.97 -29.91 -17.32
CA PHE A 319 -12.59 -31.12 -16.78
C PHE A 319 -13.56 -31.73 -17.79
N LYS A 320 -14.41 -30.91 -18.42
CA LYS A 320 -15.32 -31.33 -19.49
C LYS A 320 -14.55 -31.92 -20.67
N VAL A 321 -13.58 -31.18 -21.22
CA VAL A 321 -12.78 -31.61 -22.38
C VAL A 321 -12.00 -32.90 -22.08
N SER A 322 -11.38 -33.01 -20.90
CA SER A 322 -10.71 -34.23 -20.44
C SER A 322 -11.67 -35.42 -20.41
N ASN A 323 -12.87 -35.27 -19.84
CA ASN A 323 -13.86 -36.35 -19.77
C ASN A 323 -14.37 -36.75 -21.16
N GLU A 324 -14.58 -35.80 -22.07
CA GLU A 324 -14.97 -36.08 -23.46
C GLU A 324 -13.89 -36.88 -24.21
N ARG A 325 -12.61 -36.53 -24.04
CA ARG A 325 -11.49 -37.31 -24.61
C ARG A 325 -11.39 -38.71 -24.00
N GLN A 326 -11.47 -38.83 -22.67
CA GLN A 326 -11.44 -40.13 -21.99
C GLN A 326 -12.63 -41.02 -22.40
N ALA A 327 -13.83 -40.46 -22.57
CA ALA A 327 -15.00 -41.19 -23.06
C ALA A 327 -14.79 -41.66 -24.50
N LYS A 328 -14.30 -40.79 -25.40
CA LYS A 328 -13.98 -41.13 -26.78
C LYS A 328 -12.87 -42.20 -26.88
N ALA A 329 -11.84 -42.11 -26.05
CA ALA A 329 -10.78 -43.11 -25.95
C ALA A 329 -11.30 -44.48 -25.47
N LYS A 330 -12.18 -44.50 -24.46
CA LYS A 330 -12.87 -45.72 -24.00
C LYS A 330 -13.74 -46.33 -25.08
N GLN A 331 -14.50 -45.51 -25.84
CA GLN A 331 -15.31 -45.98 -26.96
C GLN A 331 -14.43 -46.60 -28.06
N LEU A 332 -13.37 -45.90 -28.49
CA LEU A 332 -12.45 -46.41 -29.51
C LEU A 332 -11.75 -47.70 -29.05
N ALA A 333 -11.37 -47.81 -27.78
CA ALA A 333 -10.79 -49.03 -27.22
C ALA A 333 -11.80 -50.19 -27.19
N ALA A 334 -13.07 -49.92 -26.87
CA ALA A 334 -14.14 -50.93 -26.91
C ALA A 334 -14.44 -51.39 -28.35
N GLU A 335 -14.50 -50.45 -29.32
CA GLU A 335 -14.66 -50.76 -30.74
C GLU A 335 -13.48 -51.57 -31.29
N ALA A 336 -12.24 -51.23 -30.92
CA ALA A 336 -11.05 -52.00 -31.29
C ALA A 336 -11.06 -53.42 -30.68
N ALA A 337 -11.44 -53.56 -29.41
CA ALA A 337 -11.58 -54.86 -28.76
C ALA A 337 -12.69 -55.71 -29.39
N ALA A 338 -13.83 -55.10 -29.75
CA ALA A 338 -14.92 -55.77 -30.46
C ALA A 338 -14.50 -56.23 -31.86
N ARG A 339 -13.81 -55.37 -32.64
CA ARG A 339 -13.24 -55.74 -33.94
C ARG A 339 -12.23 -56.90 -33.82
N LYS A 340 -11.39 -56.90 -32.79
CA LYS A 340 -10.44 -57.99 -32.54
C LYS A 340 -11.16 -59.32 -32.28
N LYS A 341 -12.15 -59.34 -31.38
CA LYS A 341 -13.00 -60.52 -31.11
C LYS A 341 -13.74 -61.01 -32.36
N ALA A 342 -14.25 -60.09 -33.19
CA ALA A 342 -14.94 -60.44 -34.44
C ALA A 342 -13.98 -61.06 -35.47
N ALA A 343 -12.74 -60.55 -35.57
CA ALA A 343 -11.70 -61.14 -36.43
C ALA A 343 -11.26 -62.52 -35.94
N GLU A 344 -11.06 -62.69 -34.63
CA GLU A 344 -10.75 -63.98 -33.99
C GLU A 344 -11.87 -65.01 -34.24
N LEU A 345 -13.14 -64.63 -34.06
CA LEU A 345 -14.30 -65.48 -34.37
C LEU A 345 -14.38 -65.86 -35.86
N LYS A 346 -14.06 -64.94 -36.77
CA LYS A 346 -14.04 -65.24 -38.22
C LYS A 346 -12.94 -66.25 -38.57
N ALA A 347 -11.73 -66.06 -38.02
CA ALA A 347 -10.61 -66.98 -38.21
C ALA A 347 -10.91 -68.39 -37.66
N VAL A 348 -11.59 -68.50 -36.51
CA VAL A 348 -12.02 -69.79 -35.94
C VAL A 348 -13.06 -70.47 -36.85
N LYS A 349 -14.04 -69.73 -37.40
CA LYS A 349 -15.02 -70.30 -38.34
C LYS A 349 -14.37 -70.76 -39.64
N GLU A 350 -13.47 -69.96 -40.23
CA GLU A 350 -12.73 -70.32 -41.44
C GLU A 350 -11.85 -71.57 -41.21
N ALA A 351 -11.28 -71.74 -40.02
CA ALA A 351 -10.55 -72.95 -39.64
C ALA A 351 -11.48 -74.18 -39.46
N GLN A 352 -12.67 -74.00 -38.88
CA GLN A 352 -13.67 -75.06 -38.73
C GLN A 352 -14.22 -75.53 -40.08
N GLU A 353 -14.65 -74.61 -40.95
CA GLU A 353 -15.11 -74.95 -42.32
C GLU A 353 -14.03 -75.68 -43.13
N LYS A 354 -12.77 -75.29 -42.97
CA LYS A 354 -11.64 -75.96 -43.63
C LYS A 354 -11.41 -77.38 -43.11
N ALA A 355 -11.59 -77.62 -41.81
CA ALA A 355 -11.54 -78.95 -41.22
C ALA A 355 -12.76 -79.81 -41.59
N GLU A 356 -13.93 -79.21 -41.78
CA GLU A 356 -15.17 -79.90 -42.17
C GLU A 356 -15.12 -80.36 -43.63
N ARG A 357 -14.66 -79.50 -44.56
CA ARG A 357 -14.37 -79.90 -45.95
C ARG A 357 -13.32 -81.01 -46.06
N GLN A 358 -12.36 -81.08 -45.14
CA GLN A 358 -11.40 -82.20 -45.08
C GLN A 358 -12.04 -83.51 -44.61
N LYS A 359 -13.12 -83.47 -43.82
CA LYS A 359 -13.89 -84.65 -43.43
C LYS A 359 -14.89 -85.08 -44.51
N GLU A 360 -15.53 -84.14 -45.20
CA GLU A 360 -16.41 -84.46 -46.34
C GLU A 360 -15.61 -85.11 -47.49
N ALA A 361 -14.38 -84.67 -47.74
CA ALA A 361 -13.44 -85.32 -48.66
C ALA A 361 -13.02 -86.75 -48.24
N GLN A 362 -13.29 -87.17 -47.00
CA GLN A 362 -13.09 -88.53 -46.51
C GLN A 362 -14.41 -89.34 -46.41
N ALA A 363 -15.56 -88.71 -46.61
CA ALA A 363 -16.88 -89.34 -46.49
C ALA A 363 -17.48 -89.80 -47.84
N GLN A 364 -16.88 -89.43 -48.98
CA GLN A 364 -17.38 -89.76 -50.33
C GLN A 364 -16.81 -91.07 -50.94
N THR A 365 -16.29 -92.01 -50.14
CA THR A 365 -15.73 -93.28 -50.64
C THR A 365 -16.31 -94.54 -49.99
N VAL A 366 -17.65 -94.64 -49.96
CA VAL A 366 -18.44 -95.84 -49.60
C VAL A 366 -19.88 -95.68 -50.13
N VAL A 367 -20.53 -96.61 -50.86
CA VAL A 367 -20.10 -97.81 -51.62
C VAL A 367 -21.04 -97.94 -52.84
N ASN A 368 -20.54 -98.24 -54.05
CA ASN A 368 -21.24 -99.16 -54.97
C ASN A 368 -20.31 -99.73 -56.06
N THR A 369 -20.03 -101.02 -55.97
CA THR A 369 -19.20 -101.80 -56.90
C THR A 369 -20.01 -102.24 -58.14
N PRO A 370 -19.36 -102.47 -59.29
CA PRO A 370 -18.92 -103.84 -59.54
C PRO A 370 -17.50 -103.96 -60.15
N SER A 371 -16.81 -105.03 -59.74
CA SER A 371 -15.64 -105.66 -60.37
C SER A 371 -14.64 -104.78 -61.14
N ASN A 372 -13.53 -104.42 -60.49
CA ASN A 372 -12.25 -105.09 -60.77
C ASN A 372 -11.21 -104.76 -59.68
N ASN A 373 -10.45 -105.78 -59.27
CA ASN A 373 -9.35 -105.61 -58.32
C ASN A 373 -8.16 -104.95 -59.03
N ASP A 374 -7.80 -103.74 -58.63
CA ASP A 374 -6.44 -103.21 -58.77
C ASP A 374 -5.99 -102.59 -57.44
N THR A 375 -5.77 -103.48 -56.47
CA THR A 375 -4.84 -103.25 -55.36
C THR A 375 -3.49 -102.82 -55.94
N PRO A 376 -2.71 -101.92 -55.29
CA PRO A 376 -1.37 -101.59 -55.77
C PRO A 376 -0.56 -102.87 -55.97
N THR A 377 -0.11 -103.11 -57.20
CA THR A 377 0.46 -104.40 -57.60
C THR A 377 1.63 -104.74 -56.69
N ALA A 378 1.52 -105.85 -55.94
CA ALA A 378 2.59 -106.31 -55.08
C ALA A 378 3.88 -106.42 -55.90
N ILE A 379 4.94 -105.76 -55.45
CA ILE A 379 6.19 -105.64 -56.21
C ILE A 379 6.72 -107.07 -56.48
N PRO A 380 6.76 -107.55 -57.73
CA PRO A 380 7.12 -108.92 -58.00
C PRO A 380 8.59 -109.16 -57.63
N THR A 381 8.79 -110.02 -56.63
CA THR A 381 10.11 -110.36 -56.11
C THR A 381 10.58 -111.68 -56.70
N SER A 382 11.66 -111.64 -57.49
CA SER A 382 12.29 -112.84 -58.05
C SER A 382 13.80 -112.81 -57.78
N GLY A 383 14.34 -113.89 -57.20
CA GLY A 383 15.76 -113.99 -56.84
C GLY A 383 16.27 -112.88 -55.90
N GLY A 384 15.41 -112.31 -55.06
CA GLY A 384 15.74 -111.20 -54.16
C GLY A 384 15.84 -109.83 -54.84
N TRP A 385 15.31 -109.68 -56.06
CA TRP A 385 15.17 -108.40 -56.77
C TRP A 385 13.70 -108.00 -56.88
N HIS A 386 13.43 -106.72 -56.63
CA HIS A 386 12.13 -106.08 -56.64
C HIS A 386 11.95 -105.34 -57.97
N GLN A 387 11.15 -105.87 -58.89
CA GLN A 387 10.92 -105.28 -60.21
C GLN A 387 9.79 -104.25 -60.18
N ALA A 388 9.99 -103.09 -60.79
CA ALA A 388 8.98 -102.04 -60.85
C ALA A 388 7.71 -102.56 -61.58
N PRO A 389 6.49 -102.31 -61.05
CA PRO A 389 5.26 -102.65 -61.74
C PRO A 389 5.18 -102.03 -63.15
N SER A 390 4.41 -102.66 -64.04
CA SER A 390 4.22 -102.15 -65.40
C SER A 390 3.70 -100.70 -65.37
N GLY A 391 4.31 -99.82 -66.17
CA GLY A 391 4.02 -98.38 -66.16
C GLY A 391 4.79 -97.55 -65.12
N TYR A 392 5.65 -98.15 -64.29
CA TYR A 392 6.44 -97.47 -63.25
C TYR A 392 7.96 -97.71 -63.38
N LYS A 393 8.74 -96.85 -62.72
CA LYS A 393 10.19 -96.96 -62.51
C LYS A 393 10.56 -96.53 -61.09
N PHE A 394 11.64 -97.08 -60.53
CA PHE A 394 12.22 -96.63 -59.26
C PHE A 394 13.15 -95.44 -59.50
N LEU A 395 12.95 -94.33 -58.79
CA LEU A 395 13.80 -93.14 -58.79
C LEU A 395 14.68 -93.12 -57.55
N LYS A 396 16.01 -93.02 -57.72
CA LYS A 396 16.90 -92.63 -56.62
C LYS A 396 17.00 -91.10 -56.57
N VAL A 397 16.18 -90.49 -55.72
CA VAL A 397 15.97 -89.02 -55.61
C VAL A 397 17.29 -88.25 -55.57
N GLU A 398 18.23 -88.63 -54.69
CA GLU A 398 19.55 -87.99 -54.52
C GLU A 398 20.38 -87.87 -55.82
N SER A 399 20.14 -88.78 -56.78
CA SER A 399 20.96 -88.90 -57.99
C SER A 399 20.21 -88.60 -59.28
N GLY A 400 18.90 -88.35 -59.22
CA GLY A 400 18.04 -88.14 -60.39
C GLY A 400 18.04 -89.30 -61.39
N LYS A 401 18.31 -90.53 -60.95
CA LYS A 401 18.44 -91.72 -61.81
C LYS A 401 17.31 -92.72 -61.64
N THR A 402 16.81 -93.25 -62.75
CA THR A 402 15.67 -94.19 -62.80
C THR A 402 16.09 -95.62 -63.15
N TYR A 403 15.41 -96.61 -62.55
CA TYR A 403 15.74 -98.03 -62.63
C TYR A 403 14.47 -98.89 -62.77
N GLY A 404 14.56 -100.00 -63.50
CA GLY A 404 13.46 -100.96 -63.69
C GLY A 404 13.33 -102.00 -62.58
N GLN A 405 14.39 -102.25 -61.82
CA GLN A 405 14.38 -103.18 -60.68
C GLN A 405 15.48 -102.82 -59.68
N VAL A 406 15.20 -103.02 -58.39
CA VAL A 406 16.11 -102.67 -57.29
C VAL A 406 16.18 -103.79 -56.27
N LYS A 407 17.24 -103.86 -55.47
CA LYS A 407 17.36 -104.88 -54.42
C LYS A 407 16.53 -104.50 -53.18
N ASN A 408 16.63 -103.24 -52.74
CA ASN A 408 15.93 -102.70 -51.57
C ASN A 408 15.01 -101.53 -52.04
N PRO A 409 13.68 -101.72 -52.16
CA PRO A 409 12.79 -100.72 -52.74
C PRO A 409 12.62 -99.47 -51.88
N ASP A 410 12.71 -99.57 -50.55
CA ASP A 410 12.48 -98.44 -49.62
C ASP A 410 13.47 -97.27 -49.80
N ASN A 411 14.63 -97.53 -50.41
CA ASN A 411 15.65 -96.52 -50.73
C ASN A 411 15.34 -95.75 -52.04
N PHE A 412 14.20 -96.00 -52.69
CA PHE A 412 13.82 -95.45 -53.99
C PHE A 412 12.35 -95.05 -54.00
N SER A 413 12.02 -93.93 -54.64
CA SER A 413 10.62 -93.53 -54.86
C SER A 413 10.06 -94.20 -56.11
N LEU A 414 8.90 -94.84 -56.03
CA LEU A 414 8.23 -95.37 -57.21
C LEU A 414 7.54 -94.21 -57.96
N ILE A 415 7.90 -93.99 -59.22
CA ILE A 415 7.34 -92.95 -60.09
C ILE A 415 6.78 -93.56 -61.37
N THR A 416 5.82 -92.89 -62.00
CA THR A 416 5.28 -93.34 -63.30
C THR A 416 6.32 -93.19 -64.41
N VAL A 417 6.20 -93.97 -65.49
CA VAL A 417 7.07 -93.83 -66.69
C VAL A 417 6.99 -92.42 -67.29
N ALA A 418 5.83 -91.76 -67.24
CA ALA A 418 5.67 -90.37 -67.68
C ALA A 418 6.49 -89.39 -66.83
N GLN A 419 6.54 -89.57 -65.51
CA GLN A 419 7.41 -88.78 -64.62
C GLN A 419 8.89 -89.13 -64.82
N ALA A 420 9.20 -90.40 -65.10
CA ALA A 420 10.56 -90.89 -65.32
C ALA A 420 11.24 -90.29 -66.56
N ALA A 421 10.48 -89.78 -67.53
CA ALA A 421 11.01 -89.08 -68.70
C ALA A 421 11.78 -87.79 -68.36
N ASN A 422 11.54 -87.19 -67.18
CA ASN A 422 12.26 -86.02 -66.69
C ASN A 422 13.60 -86.37 -65.98
N TYR A 423 13.98 -87.65 -65.97
CA TYR A 423 15.13 -88.18 -65.24
C TYR A 423 15.99 -89.08 -66.12
N THR A 424 17.28 -89.22 -65.79
CA THR A 424 18.21 -90.03 -66.60
C THR A 424 18.16 -91.51 -66.23
N PRO A 425 18.16 -92.47 -67.18
CA PRO A 425 18.26 -93.88 -66.85
C PRO A 425 19.57 -94.23 -66.15
N GLY A 426 19.48 -94.96 -65.04
CA GLY A 426 20.64 -95.44 -64.30
C GLY A 426 21.22 -96.74 -64.89
N HIS A 427 22.55 -96.88 -64.80
CA HIS A 427 23.24 -98.09 -65.23
C HIS A 427 23.30 -99.11 -64.07
N GLY A 428 23.30 -100.41 -64.38
CA GLY A 428 23.28 -101.47 -63.36
C GLY A 428 24.53 -101.46 -62.47
N ASN A 429 24.34 -101.46 -61.14
CA ASN A 429 25.42 -101.23 -60.17
C ASN A 429 25.42 -102.22 -58.98
N GLY A 430 24.82 -103.40 -59.14
CA GLY A 430 24.73 -104.42 -58.08
C GLY A 430 23.68 -104.17 -56.99
N SER A 431 23.11 -102.97 -56.90
CA SER A 431 21.97 -102.63 -56.02
C SER A 431 20.70 -102.21 -56.78
N ALA A 432 20.85 -101.74 -58.02
CA ALA A 432 19.79 -101.45 -58.97
C ALA A 432 20.16 -101.95 -60.38
N LYS A 433 19.15 -102.21 -61.24
CA LYS A 433 19.29 -102.52 -62.67
C LYS A 433 18.22 -101.75 -63.47
N GLN A 434 18.51 -101.44 -64.73
CA GLN A 434 17.67 -100.60 -65.61
C GLN A 434 16.34 -101.28 -65.99
#